data_AF-A0A3P7L782-F1
#
_entry.id   AF-A0A3P7L782-F1
#
_cell.length_a   1.000
_cell.length_b   1.000
_cell.length_c   1.000
_cell.angle_alpha   90.00
_cell.angle_beta   90.00
_cell.angle_gamma   90.00
#
_symmetry.space_group_name_H-M   'P 1'
#
loop_
_entity.id
_entity.type
_entity.pdbx_description
1 polymer ?
#
loop_
_entity_poly.entity_id
_entity_poly.type
_entity_poly.pdbx_seq_one_letter_code
_entity_poly.pdbx_strand_id
1 'polypeptide(L)'
;MQHYEAKPEKVCRIGEREWQVEGKHAEELYFVTFQASCTCNISLSGNVHCPLCSVCPYSWNCTCLDNRAGISCIHKHAVKFYGGAWLFGVPAALKLQLQRGVKAYQTSVKHLAHVELHVASSDIGSGKKAKKKSVESQH
;
A
#
# COMPACT_ATOMS: atom_id res chain seq x y z
N MET A 1 11.83 -11.33 13.24
CA MET A 1 11.01 -12.45 12.71
C MET A 1 10.29 -13.20 13.82
N GLN A 2 10.96 -13.52 14.96
CA GLN A 2 10.36 -14.18 16.13
C GLN A 2 8.99 -13.63 16.58
N HIS A 3 8.76 -12.31 16.45
CA HIS A 3 7.47 -11.69 16.77
C HIS A 3 6.27 -12.29 16.01
N TYR A 4 6.45 -12.60 14.72
CA TYR A 4 5.40 -13.18 13.88
C TYR A 4 5.35 -14.70 13.96
N GLU A 5 6.47 -15.32 14.32
CA GLU A 5 6.54 -16.78 14.53
C GLU A 5 5.70 -17.20 15.73
N ALA A 6 5.75 -16.44 16.82
CA ALA A 6 4.94 -16.67 18.01
C ALA A 6 3.46 -16.27 17.84
N LYS A 7 3.16 -15.41 16.85
CA LYS A 7 1.84 -14.80 16.64
C LYS A 7 1.50 -14.68 15.14
N PRO A 8 1.33 -15.81 14.42
CA PRO A 8 1.05 -15.79 12.98
C PRO A 8 -0.29 -15.14 12.63
N GLU A 9 -1.23 -15.04 13.59
CA GLU A 9 -2.49 -14.32 13.46
C GLU A 9 -2.33 -12.83 13.15
N LYS A 10 -1.15 -12.26 13.44
CA LYS A 10 -0.80 -10.87 13.10
C LYS A 10 -0.63 -10.61 11.61
N VAL A 11 -0.67 -11.64 10.78
CA VAL A 11 -0.63 -11.54 9.31
C VAL A 11 -1.97 -12.00 8.75
N CYS A 12 -2.82 -11.04 8.42
CA CYS A 12 -4.16 -11.30 7.90
C CYS A 12 -4.21 -11.04 6.40
N ARG A 13 -4.65 -12.03 5.61
CA ARG A 13 -4.88 -11.84 4.17
C ARG A 13 -6.23 -11.15 3.96
N ILE A 14 -6.19 -9.95 3.36
CA ILE A 14 -7.38 -9.11 3.14
C ILE A 14 -7.82 -9.11 1.66
N GLY A 15 -6.96 -9.56 0.75
CA GLY A 15 -7.26 -9.68 -0.67
C GLY A 15 -6.42 -10.76 -1.35
N GLU A 16 -6.55 -10.89 -2.67
CA GLU A 16 -5.78 -11.91 -3.42
C GLU A 16 -4.28 -11.67 -3.31
N ARG A 17 -3.86 -10.41 -3.36
CA ARG A 17 -2.45 -9.99 -3.30
C ARG A 17 -2.20 -8.96 -2.22
N GLU A 18 -3.06 -8.95 -1.20
CA GLU A 18 -3.07 -7.92 -0.16
C GLU A 18 -3.17 -8.54 1.23
N TRP A 19 -2.36 -8.03 2.14
CA TRP A 19 -2.29 -8.44 3.53
C TRP A 19 -2.25 -7.22 4.45
N GLN A 20 -2.87 -7.37 5.60
CA GLN A 20 -2.71 -6.49 6.75
C GLN A 20 -1.77 -7.18 7.74
N VAL A 21 -0.79 -6.44 8.23
CA VAL A 21 0.21 -6.93 9.18
C VAL A 21 0.21 -6.02 10.40
N GLU A 22 -0.05 -6.59 11.57
CA GLU A 22 0.07 -5.87 12.84
C GLU A 22 1.54 -5.69 13.22
N GLY A 23 1.89 -4.48 13.64
CA GLY A 23 3.21 -4.11 14.09
C GLY A 23 3.57 -4.66 15.47
N LYS A 24 4.44 -3.93 16.15
CA LYS A 24 4.83 -4.26 17.53
C LYS A 24 3.64 -4.02 18.44
N HIS A 25 2.99 -2.88 18.25
CA HIS A 25 1.77 -2.47 18.94
C HIS A 25 0.52 -2.83 18.12
N ALA A 26 -0.61 -3.10 18.79
CA ALA A 26 -1.82 -3.62 18.12
C ALA A 26 -2.50 -2.56 17.23
N GLU A 27 -2.28 -1.29 17.55
CA GLU A 27 -2.74 -0.12 16.79
C GLU A 27 -1.90 0.15 15.53
N GLU A 28 -0.71 -0.44 15.42
CA GLU A 28 0.16 -0.28 14.25
C GLU A 28 -0.27 -1.26 13.17
N LEU A 29 -0.92 -0.77 12.12
CA LEU A 29 -1.36 -1.58 11.00
C LEU A 29 -0.60 -1.20 9.72
N TYR A 30 0.03 -2.19 9.11
CA TYR A 30 0.74 -2.05 7.84
C TYR A 30 0.04 -2.84 6.74
N PHE A 31 -0.05 -2.25 5.55
CA PHE A 31 -0.63 -2.91 4.39
C PHE A 31 0.49 -3.33 3.45
N VAL A 32 0.50 -4.62 3.13
CA VAL A 32 1.48 -5.24 2.25
C VAL A 32 0.76 -5.71 0.99
N THR A 33 1.28 -5.33 -0.16
CA THR A 33 0.70 -5.69 -1.47
C THR A 33 1.75 -6.35 -2.34
N PHE A 34 1.42 -7.49 -2.95
CA PHE A 34 2.23 -8.09 -4.00
C PHE A 34 1.87 -7.45 -5.35
N GLN A 35 2.81 -6.70 -5.93
CA GLN A 35 2.56 -5.94 -7.16
C GLN A 35 2.71 -6.83 -8.40
N ALA A 36 3.88 -7.45 -8.55
CA ALA A 36 4.20 -8.24 -9.74
C ALA A 36 5.29 -9.27 -9.43
N SER A 37 5.46 -10.23 -10.33
CA SER A 37 6.59 -11.17 -10.30
C SER A 37 7.92 -10.43 -10.30
N CYS A 38 8.94 -11.06 -9.70
CA CYS A 38 10.28 -10.51 -9.69
C CYS A 38 10.85 -10.41 -11.11
N THR A 39 11.43 -9.26 -11.45
CA THR A 39 12.10 -8.97 -12.73
C THR A 39 13.60 -8.77 -12.58
N CYS A 40 14.16 -9.01 -11.39
CA CYS A 40 15.59 -8.89 -11.16
C CYS A 40 16.35 -9.89 -12.06
N ASN A 41 17.43 -9.42 -12.68
CA ASN A 41 18.33 -10.30 -13.42
C ASN A 41 18.87 -11.38 -12.46
N ILE A 42 18.82 -12.65 -12.89
CA ILE A 42 19.25 -13.80 -12.09
C ILE A 42 20.71 -13.63 -11.63
N SER A 43 21.55 -12.96 -12.44
CA SER A 43 22.95 -12.67 -12.10
C SER A 43 23.13 -11.62 -10.98
N LEU A 44 22.13 -10.77 -10.71
CA LEU A 44 22.14 -9.74 -9.65
C LEU A 44 21.27 -10.14 -8.44
N SER A 45 20.68 -11.34 -8.48
CA SER A 45 19.65 -11.77 -7.54
C SER A 45 20.17 -12.00 -6.12
N GLY A 46 21.48 -12.23 -5.94
CA GLY A 46 22.10 -12.56 -4.66
C GLY A 46 22.05 -11.44 -3.61
N ASN A 47 22.06 -10.17 -4.02
CA ASN A 47 22.11 -9.03 -3.08
C ASN A 47 20.78 -8.31 -2.89
N VAL A 48 19.78 -8.62 -3.73
CA VAL A 48 18.48 -7.96 -3.72
C VAL A 48 17.43 -8.78 -2.97
N HIS A 49 17.54 -10.11 -3.02
CA HIS A 49 16.59 -11.00 -2.39
C HIS A 49 17.02 -11.36 -0.99
N CYS A 50 16.04 -11.60 -0.13
CA CYS A 50 16.32 -12.27 1.12
C CYS A 50 16.78 -13.71 0.87
N PRO A 51 17.94 -14.14 1.39
CA PRO A 51 18.41 -15.52 1.21
C PRO A 51 17.50 -16.54 1.90
N LEU A 52 16.70 -16.12 2.89
CA LEU A 52 15.85 -17.02 3.68
C LEU A 52 14.47 -17.27 3.06
N CYS A 53 13.89 -16.28 2.39
CA CYS A 53 12.50 -16.38 1.86
C CYS A 53 12.35 -15.94 0.41
N SER A 54 13.45 -15.56 -0.23
CA SER A 54 13.52 -15.05 -1.61
C SER A 54 12.57 -13.88 -1.88
N VAL A 55 12.17 -13.13 -0.85
CA VAL A 55 11.34 -11.94 -1.05
C VAL A 55 12.16 -10.89 -1.79
N CYS A 56 11.57 -10.36 -2.86
CA CYS A 56 12.13 -9.26 -3.64
C CYS A 56 11.54 -7.95 -3.14
N PRO A 57 12.34 -6.94 -2.75
CA PRO A 57 11.82 -5.66 -2.29
C PRO A 57 11.00 -4.93 -3.36
N TYR A 58 11.30 -5.17 -4.64
CA TYR A 58 10.65 -4.51 -5.79
C TYR A 58 9.35 -5.18 -6.24
N SER A 59 9.11 -6.43 -5.86
CA SER A 59 7.85 -7.13 -6.19
C SER A 59 6.71 -6.84 -5.21
N TRP A 60 7.01 -6.12 -4.14
CA TRP A 60 6.13 -5.93 -3.00
C TRP A 60 6.12 -4.47 -2.56
N ASN A 61 4.96 -3.97 -2.19
CA ASN A 61 4.80 -2.67 -1.52
C ASN A 61 4.44 -2.87 -0.05
N CYS A 62 4.85 -1.94 0.81
CA CYS A 62 4.45 -1.91 2.21
C CYS A 62 4.28 -0.46 2.68
N THR A 63 3.27 -0.17 3.50
CA THR A 63 3.02 1.18 4.03
C THR A 63 3.93 1.58 5.20
N CYS A 64 4.84 0.71 5.65
CA CYS A 64 5.77 1.02 6.73
C CYS A 64 6.90 1.95 6.26
N LEU A 65 7.43 2.75 7.18
CA LEU A 65 8.55 3.68 6.90
C LEU A 65 9.84 2.97 6.45
N ASP A 66 10.00 1.69 6.79
CA ASP A 66 11.16 0.88 6.38
C ASP A 66 11.05 0.33 4.95
N ASN A 67 10.02 0.70 4.19
CA ASN A 67 9.86 0.29 2.80
C ASN A 67 10.81 1.09 1.87
N ARG A 68 12.11 0.85 1.99
CA ARG A 68 13.16 1.50 1.20
C ARG A 68 13.49 0.68 -0.04
N ALA A 69 13.88 1.35 -1.13
CA ALA A 69 14.33 0.67 -2.34
C ALA A 69 15.52 -0.25 -2.03
N GLY A 70 15.48 -1.48 -2.54
CA GLY A 70 16.54 -2.47 -2.34
C GLY A 70 16.53 -3.20 -0.99
N ILE A 71 15.65 -2.85 -0.05
CA ILE A 71 15.55 -3.51 1.26
C ILE A 71 14.12 -3.99 1.50
N SER A 72 13.97 -5.26 1.87
CA SER A 72 12.66 -5.80 2.27
C SER A 72 12.42 -5.55 3.75
N CYS A 73 11.31 -4.89 4.08
CA CYS A 73 10.93 -4.70 5.48
C CYS A 73 10.41 -6.01 6.10
N ILE A 74 10.43 -6.08 7.43
CA ILE A 74 9.99 -7.25 8.19
C ILE A 74 8.55 -7.70 7.84
N HIS A 75 7.67 -6.77 7.46
CA HIS A 75 6.29 -7.06 7.08
C HIS A 75 6.21 -7.89 5.78
N LYS A 76 7.04 -7.58 4.78
CA LYS A 76 7.12 -8.36 3.53
C LYS A 76 7.59 -9.79 3.81
N HIS A 77 8.57 -9.94 4.71
CA HIS A 77 9.02 -11.26 5.17
C HIS A 77 7.91 -12.01 5.89
N ALA A 78 7.22 -11.37 6.84
CA ALA A 78 6.13 -11.97 7.60
C ALA A 78 5.03 -12.49 6.67
N VAL A 79 4.65 -11.73 5.64
CA VAL A 79 3.69 -12.18 4.64
C VAL A 79 4.19 -13.39 3.84
N LYS A 80 5.46 -13.40 3.45
CA LYS A 80 6.04 -14.53 2.71
C LYS A 80 6.04 -15.83 3.51
N PHE A 81 6.25 -15.76 4.83
CA PHE A 81 6.27 -16.92 5.71
C PHE A 81 4.87 -17.33 6.20
N TYR A 82 4.03 -16.38 6.60
CA TYR A 82 2.78 -16.63 7.35
C TYR A 82 1.52 -16.22 6.58
N GLY A 83 1.64 -15.43 5.52
CA GLY A 83 0.50 -14.90 4.75
C GLY A 83 -0.28 -15.95 3.95
N GLY A 84 0.23 -17.19 3.87
CA GLY A 84 -0.45 -18.35 3.29
C GLY A 84 -1.16 -19.25 4.31
N ALA A 85 -0.89 -19.10 5.61
CA ALA A 85 -1.31 -20.05 6.65
C ALA A 85 -2.83 -20.16 6.85
N TRP A 86 -3.62 -19.21 6.34
CA TRP A 86 -5.08 -19.17 6.56
C TRP A 86 -5.92 -19.81 5.45
N LEU A 87 -5.32 -20.46 4.45
CA LEU A 87 -6.10 -21.14 3.40
C LEU A 87 -6.66 -22.51 3.80
N PHE A 88 -6.30 -23.08 4.96
CA PHE A 88 -6.78 -24.41 5.36
C PHE A 88 -7.73 -24.46 6.57
N GLY A 89 -8.16 -23.34 7.17
CA GLY A 89 -8.85 -23.41 8.49
C GLY A 89 -9.97 -22.43 8.86
N VAL A 90 -10.27 -21.37 8.10
CA VAL A 90 -11.36 -20.43 8.49
C VAL A 90 -12.67 -20.82 7.82
N PRO A 91 -13.76 -21.09 8.59
CA PRO A 91 -15.09 -21.27 8.04
C PRO A 91 -15.50 -20.05 7.22
N ALA A 92 -16.10 -20.26 6.05
CA ALA A 92 -16.48 -19.21 5.11
C ALA A 92 -17.33 -18.08 5.73
N ALA A 93 -18.05 -18.35 6.83
CA ALA A 93 -18.86 -17.38 7.54
C ALA A 93 -18.06 -16.23 8.18
N LEU A 94 -16.86 -16.50 8.73
CA LEU A 94 -16.04 -15.46 9.37
C LEU A 94 -15.30 -14.60 8.32
N LYS A 95 -15.01 -15.17 7.14
CA LYS A 95 -14.48 -14.42 5.99
C LYS A 95 -15.39 -13.27 5.60
N LEU A 96 -16.71 -13.44 5.70
CA LEU A 96 -17.68 -12.42 5.29
C LEU A 96 -17.75 -11.22 6.25
N GLN A 97 -17.55 -11.43 7.56
CA GLN A 97 -17.55 -10.34 8.55
C GLN A 97 -16.27 -9.50 8.46
N LEU A 98 -15.11 -10.12 8.31
CA LEU A 98 -13.83 -9.41 8.09
C LEU A 98 -13.83 -8.64 6.76
N GLN A 99 -14.31 -9.24 5.67
CA GLN A 99 -14.42 -8.56 4.36
C GLN A 99 -15.36 -7.34 4.39
N ARG A 100 -16.42 -7.37 5.20
CA ARG A 100 -17.33 -6.22 5.38
C ARG A 100 -16.66 -5.08 6.13
N GLY A 101 -15.87 -5.37 7.16
CA GLY A 101 -15.07 -4.36 7.88
C GLY A 101 -14.01 -3.70 6.99
N VAL A 102 -13.30 -4.49 6.17
CA VAL A 102 -12.26 -3.99 5.25
C VAL A 102 -12.86 -3.11 4.14
N LYS A 103 -14.02 -3.49 3.57
CA LYS A 103 -14.73 -2.65 2.58
C LYS A 103 -15.17 -1.31 3.18
N ALA A 104 -15.65 -1.29 4.43
CA ALA A 104 -16.02 -0.05 5.10
C ALA A 104 -14.80 0.89 5.25
N TYR A 105 -13.64 0.36 5.67
CA TYR A 105 -12.40 1.14 5.78
C TYR A 105 -11.88 1.65 4.42
N GLN A 106 -11.81 0.81 3.39
CA GLN A 106 -11.38 1.23 2.05
C GLN A 106 -12.30 2.32 1.45
N THR A 107 -13.60 2.27 1.76
CA THR A 107 -14.55 3.29 1.33
C THR A 107 -14.26 4.62 2.04
N SER A 108 -13.96 4.60 3.34
CA SER A 108 -13.55 5.80 4.10
C SER A 108 -12.25 6.41 3.59
N VAL A 109 -11.22 5.60 3.30
CA VAL A 109 -9.93 6.09 2.76
C VAL A 109 -10.10 6.71 1.37
N LYS A 110 -10.93 6.12 0.50
CA LYS A 110 -11.26 6.70 -0.82
C LYS A 110 -12.06 8.00 -0.70
N HIS A 111 -12.95 8.11 0.29
CA HIS A 111 -13.69 9.35 0.54
C HIS A 111 -12.75 10.47 1.02
N LEU A 112 -11.79 10.17 1.90
CA LEU A 112 -10.76 11.11 2.33
C LEU A 112 -9.91 11.62 1.16
N ALA A 113 -9.47 10.73 0.26
CA ALA A 113 -8.71 11.12 -0.94
C ALA A 113 -9.51 12.01 -1.92
N HIS A 114 -10.85 11.88 -1.95
CA HIS A 114 -11.71 12.69 -2.82
C HIS A 114 -12.01 14.08 -2.21
N VAL A 115 -12.01 14.18 -0.87
CA VAL A 115 -12.20 15.47 -0.16
C VAL A 115 -10.99 16.38 -0.33
N GLU A 116 -9.75 15.85 -0.31
CA GLU A 116 -8.54 16.66 -0.53
C GLU A 116 -8.47 17.29 -1.93
N LEU A 117 -9.03 16.62 -2.96
CA LEU A 117 -9.10 17.16 -4.32
C LEU A 117 -10.10 18.33 -4.47
N HIS A 118 -11.14 18.38 -3.64
CA HIS A 118 -12.11 19.48 -3.67
C HIS A 118 -11.64 20.72 -2.90
N VAL A 119 -10.80 20.56 -1.87
CA VAL A 119 -10.27 21.71 -1.11
C VAL A 119 -9.18 22.46 -1.89
N ALA A 120 -8.47 21.81 -2.82
CA ALA A 120 -7.44 22.43 -3.64
C ALA A 120 -7.97 23.36 -4.77
N SER A 121 -9.29 23.45 -4.97
CA SER A 121 -9.88 24.23 -6.09
C SER A 121 -10.50 25.58 -5.69
N SER A 122 -10.38 25.99 -4.42
CA SER A 122 -11.05 27.23 -3.93
C SER A 122 -10.15 28.45 -3.74
N ASP A 123 -8.85 28.38 -4.01
CA ASP A 123 -7.93 29.52 -3.88
C ASP A 123 -7.20 29.86 -5.20
N ILE A 124 -7.92 30.41 -6.18
CA ILE A 124 -7.32 31.30 -7.19
C ILE A 124 -8.23 32.52 -7.37
N GLY A 125 -7.89 33.58 -6.64
CA GLY A 125 -8.57 34.86 -6.68
C GLY A 125 -8.44 35.61 -8.01
N SER A 126 -9.53 36.25 -8.39
CA SER A 126 -9.65 37.56 -9.05
C SER A 126 -8.49 38.05 -9.93
N GLY A 127 -8.46 37.59 -11.19
CA GLY A 127 -7.73 38.23 -12.28
C GLY A 127 -8.60 39.26 -13.01
N LYS A 128 -8.25 40.55 -12.86
CA LYS A 128 -8.91 41.71 -13.48
C LYS A 128 -8.94 41.63 -15.02
N LYS A 129 -10.10 41.94 -15.61
CA LYS A 129 -10.29 42.12 -17.07
C LYS A 129 -9.48 43.34 -17.55
N ALA A 130 -8.49 43.12 -18.41
CA ALA A 130 -7.83 44.18 -19.18
C ALA A 130 -8.50 44.34 -20.55
N LYS A 131 -8.98 45.56 -20.82
CA LYS A 131 -9.71 45.99 -22.01
C LYS A 131 -8.71 46.27 -23.14
N LYS A 132 -8.80 45.51 -24.24
CA LYS A 132 -8.04 45.69 -25.48
C LYS A 132 -8.51 46.98 -26.17
N LYS A 133 -7.66 48.01 -26.25
CA LYS A 133 -7.88 49.19 -27.11
C LYS A 133 -7.02 49.01 -28.36
N SER A 134 -7.69 48.91 -29.51
CA SER A 134 -7.10 49.00 -30.85
C SER A 134 -6.75 50.46 -31.11
N VAL A 135 -5.52 50.74 -31.55
CA VAL A 135 -5.18 52.02 -32.19
C VAL A 135 -4.50 51.71 -33.52
N GLU A 136 -5.09 52.33 -34.53
CA GLU A 136 -4.86 52.28 -35.96
C GLU A 136 -3.54 52.99 -36.30
N SER A 137 -2.73 52.36 -37.15
CA SER A 137 -1.48 52.93 -37.68
C SER A 137 -1.80 53.68 -38.97
N GLN A 138 -1.59 54.99 -38.98
CA GLN A 138 -1.57 55.80 -40.20
C GLN A 138 -0.23 55.63 -40.91
N HIS A 139 -0.28 55.40 -42.22
CA HIS A 139 0.75 55.73 -43.18
C HIS A 139 0.07 56.14 -44.49
#